data_AF-A0A1L3GJ38-F1
#
_entry.id   AF-A0A1L3GJ38-F1
#
_cell.length_a   1.000
_cell.length_b   1.000
_cell.length_c   1.000
_cell.angle_alpha   90.00
_cell.angle_beta   90.00
_cell.angle_gamma   90.00
#
_symmetry.space_group_name_H-M   'P 1'
#
loop_
_entity.id
_entity.type
_entity.pdbx_description
1 polymer ?
#
loop_
_entity_poly.entity_id
_entity_poly.type
_entity_poly.pdbx_seq_one_letter_code
_entity_poly.pdbx_strand_id
1 'polypeptide(L)'
;MQKIQPTIRTMTWEEASEFGYQNQGLMLEHNSVAYRLSSGTKDDISVYKSGPVLYVLTLNRCLDYVALDFYMGQEQDAIDGIFLQGAWAITECVETDWRALSPIELIARLTKLFA
;
A
#
# COMPACT_ATOMS: atom_id res chain seq x y z
N MET A 1 0.53 -7.42 14.43
CA MET A 1 0.15 -7.16 13.03
C MET A 1 -0.51 -8.40 12.44
N GLN A 2 -1.71 -8.27 11.87
CA GLN A 2 -2.52 -9.39 11.36
C GLN A 2 -2.95 -9.11 9.91
N LYS A 3 -2.85 -10.11 9.02
CA LYS A 3 -3.36 -9.98 7.65
C LYS A 3 -4.89 -9.93 7.66
N ILE A 4 -5.46 -9.00 6.90
CA ILE A 4 -6.90 -8.89 6.66
C ILE A 4 -7.18 -8.91 5.15
N GLN A 5 -8.44 -9.12 4.79
CA GLN A 5 -8.90 -9.13 3.39
C GLN A 5 -10.08 -8.16 3.24
N PRO A 6 -9.82 -6.84 3.30
CA PRO A 6 -10.85 -5.84 3.01
C PRO A 6 -11.23 -5.90 1.53
N THR A 7 -12.37 -5.30 1.19
CA THR A 7 -12.76 -5.16 -0.21
C THR A 7 -11.85 -4.13 -0.86
N ILE A 8 -11.18 -4.51 -1.95
CA ILE A 8 -10.47 -3.57 -2.83
C ILE A 8 -11.25 -3.52 -4.13
N ARG A 9 -11.64 -2.31 -4.55
CA ARG A 9 -12.39 -2.09 -5.79
C ARG A 9 -11.83 -0.93 -6.58
N THR A 10 -12.17 -0.87 -7.86
CA THR A 10 -11.94 0.30 -8.68
C THR A 10 -12.86 1.45 -8.24
N MET A 11 -12.33 2.67 -8.25
CA MET A 11 -13.12 3.89 -8.06
C MET A 11 -14.21 4.00 -9.13
N THR A 12 -15.35 4.62 -8.79
CA THR A 12 -16.25 5.12 -9.83
C THR A 12 -15.63 6.31 -10.55
N TRP A 13 -16.18 6.71 -11.70
CA TRP A 13 -15.70 7.90 -12.41
C TRP A 13 -15.98 9.19 -11.63
N GLU A 14 -17.08 9.22 -10.88
CA GLU A 14 -17.44 10.32 -10.00
C GLU A 14 -16.40 10.47 -8.87
N GLU A 15 -16.07 9.38 -8.17
CA GLU A 15 -15.03 9.37 -7.14
C GLU A 15 -13.67 9.81 -7.71
N ALA A 16 -13.28 9.26 -8.86
CA ALA A 16 -12.03 9.64 -9.52
C ALA A 16 -12.00 11.13 -9.86
N SER A 17 -13.11 11.69 -10.35
CA SER A 17 -13.24 13.12 -10.66
C SER A 17 -13.20 13.99 -9.42
N GLU A 18 -13.81 13.58 -8.31
CA GLU A 18 -13.73 14.29 -7.02
C GLU A 18 -12.29 14.38 -6.51
N PHE A 19 -11.49 13.34 -6.73
CA PHE A 19 -10.07 13.32 -6.41
C PHE A 19 -9.15 13.98 -7.46
N GLY A 20 -9.72 14.50 -8.56
CA GLY A 20 -8.98 15.14 -9.64
C GLY A 20 -8.17 14.18 -10.52
N TYR A 21 -8.51 12.88 -10.52
CA TYR A 21 -7.85 11.87 -11.32
C TYR A 21 -8.41 11.79 -12.74
N GLN A 22 -7.52 11.53 -13.70
CA GLN A 22 -7.87 11.28 -15.09
C GLN A 22 -8.12 9.79 -15.38
N ASN A 23 -7.98 8.94 -14.38
CA ASN A 23 -8.20 7.50 -14.46
C ASN A 23 -8.85 6.99 -13.15
N GLN A 24 -9.50 5.82 -13.23
CA GLN A 24 -10.10 5.19 -12.06
C GLN A 24 -9.01 4.49 -11.24
N GLY A 25 -8.69 5.06 -10.09
CA GLY A 25 -7.79 4.46 -9.10
C GLY A 25 -8.44 3.30 -8.35
N LEU A 26 -7.81 2.89 -7.24
CA LEU A 26 -8.32 1.85 -6.35
C LEU A 26 -8.77 2.44 -5.01
N MET A 27 -9.84 1.86 -4.47
CA MET A 27 -10.35 2.11 -3.13
C MET A 27 -10.27 0.83 -2.30
N LEU A 28 -9.90 0.98 -1.02
CA LEU A 28 -9.98 -0.05 0.00
C LEU A 28 -11.13 0.27 0.95
N GLU A 29 -12.08 -0.64 1.09
CA GLU A 29 -13.21 -0.50 1.99
C GLU A 29 -13.00 -1.38 3.24
N HIS A 30 -12.97 -0.74 4.40
CA HIS A 30 -12.80 -1.42 5.67
C HIS A 30 -13.55 -0.69 6.79
N ASN A 31 -14.42 -1.40 7.52
CA ASN A 31 -15.21 -0.86 8.63
C ASN A 31 -16.00 0.41 8.29
N SER A 32 -16.66 0.43 7.13
CA SER A 32 -17.44 1.57 6.61
C SER A 32 -16.62 2.82 6.28
N VAL A 33 -15.29 2.68 6.17
CA VAL A 33 -14.39 3.72 5.68
C VAL A 33 -13.84 3.28 4.33
N ALA A 34 -13.74 4.22 3.41
CA ALA A 34 -13.15 4.01 2.09
C ALA A 34 -11.83 4.79 2.01
N TYR A 35 -10.73 4.07 1.79
CA TYR A 35 -9.38 4.61 1.71
C TYR A 35 -8.92 4.59 0.26
N ARG A 36 -8.35 5.70 -0.21
CA ARG A 36 -7.74 5.81 -1.53
C ARG A 36 -6.39 5.10 -1.54
N LEU A 37 -6.24 4.14 -2.44
CA LEU A 37 -4.97 3.46 -2.63
C LEU A 37 -4.09 4.17 -3.67
N SER A 38 -2.79 4.22 -3.40
CA SER A 38 -1.78 4.63 -4.38
C SER A 38 -1.52 3.55 -5.45
N SER A 39 -1.94 2.32 -5.17
CA SER A 39 -1.73 1.14 -6.00
C SER A 39 -2.55 1.19 -7.31
N GLY A 40 -1.95 0.63 -8.37
CA GLY A 40 -2.61 0.28 -9.62
C GLY A 40 -3.26 -1.10 -9.60
N THR A 41 -4.11 -1.34 -10.62
CA THR A 41 -4.92 -2.55 -10.76
C THR A 41 -4.15 -3.85 -11.04
N LYS A 42 -2.86 -3.74 -11.35
CA LYS A 42 -1.98 -4.88 -11.64
C LYS A 42 -1.00 -5.19 -10.51
N ASP A 43 -1.10 -4.46 -9.41
CA ASP A 43 -0.20 -4.64 -8.27
C ASP A 43 -0.70 -5.79 -7.38
N ASP A 44 0.26 -6.44 -6.72
CA ASP A 44 -0.04 -7.37 -5.63
C ASP A 44 -0.19 -6.55 -4.35
N ILE A 45 -1.41 -6.50 -3.82
CA ILE A 45 -1.77 -5.69 -2.67
C ILE A 45 -2.07 -6.61 -1.49
N SER A 46 -1.37 -6.39 -0.38
CA SER A 46 -1.59 -7.10 0.87
C SER A 46 -1.86 -6.12 2.01
N VAL A 47 -2.96 -6.35 2.74
CA VAL A 47 -3.40 -5.45 3.80
C VAL A 47 -3.20 -6.09 5.17
N TYR A 48 -2.59 -5.35 6.07
CA TYR A 48 -2.35 -5.76 7.44
C TYR A 48 -2.89 -4.72 8.41
N LYS A 49 -3.36 -5.18 9.57
CA LYS A 49 -3.84 -4.32 10.66
C LYS A 49 -2.96 -4.48 11.89
N SER A 50 -2.62 -3.37 12.54
CA SER A 50 -1.98 -3.36 13.86
C SER A 50 -2.58 -2.23 14.70
N GLY A 51 -3.42 -2.59 15.67
CA GLY A 51 -4.18 -1.59 16.44
C GLY A 51 -5.12 -0.77 15.52
N PRO A 52 -5.07 0.58 15.57
CA PRO A 52 -5.89 1.45 14.73
C PRO A 52 -5.31 1.67 13.31
N VAL A 53 -4.09 1.20 13.04
CA VAL A 53 -3.38 1.45 11.78
C VAL A 53 -3.59 0.31 10.80
N LEU A 54 -3.90 0.66 9.56
CA LEU A 54 -3.85 -0.22 8.39
C LEU A 54 -2.55 0.02 7.63
N TYR A 55 -1.89 -1.07 7.28
CA TYR A 55 -0.69 -1.12 6.47
C TYR A 55 -1.06 -1.76 5.14
N VAL A 56 -0.92 -1.01 4.05
CA VAL A 56 -1.16 -1.50 2.70
C VAL A 56 0.18 -1.66 2.00
N LEU A 57 0.62 -2.90 1.87
CA LEU A 57 1.81 -3.24 1.13
C LEU A 57 1.43 -3.45 -0.34
N THR A 58 2.08 -2.72 -1.23
CA THR A 58 1.91 -2.83 -2.68
C THR A 58 3.21 -3.32 -3.30
N LEU A 59 3.14 -4.36 -4.13
CA LEU A 59 4.28 -4.91 -4.86
C LEU A 59 3.98 -4.95 -6.36
N ASN A 60 4.88 -4.39 -7.16
CA ASN A 60 4.88 -4.60 -8.60
C ASN A 60 6.24 -5.12 -9.07
N ARG A 61 6.29 -6.40 -9.42
CA ARG A 61 7.52 -7.05 -9.88
C ARG A 61 7.89 -6.69 -11.32
N CYS A 62 6.93 -6.23 -12.12
CA CYS A 62 7.13 -5.82 -13.50
C CYS A 62 7.72 -4.41 -13.59
N LEU A 63 7.25 -3.51 -12.73
CA LEU A 63 7.75 -2.13 -12.62
C LEU A 63 8.83 -1.97 -11.55
N ASP A 64 9.21 -3.07 -10.89
CA ASP A 64 10.25 -3.18 -9.88
C ASP A 64 10.08 -2.14 -8.76
N TYR A 65 8.91 -2.11 -8.12
CA TYR A 65 8.68 -1.23 -6.98
C TYR A 65 7.98 -1.95 -5.83
N VAL A 66 8.22 -1.42 -4.62
CA VAL A 66 7.50 -1.73 -3.39
C VAL A 66 7.02 -0.43 -2.77
N ALA A 67 5.77 -0.43 -2.30
CA ALA A 67 5.22 0.67 -1.52
C ALA A 67 4.58 0.13 -0.24
N LEU A 68 4.62 0.94 0.81
CA LEU A 68 3.93 0.68 2.07
C LEU A 68 3.22 1.97 2.49
N ASP A 69 1.91 1.96 2.41
CA ASP A 69 1.06 3.08 2.83
C ASP A 69 0.44 2.80 4.20
N PHE A 70 0.33 3.84 5.02
CA PHE A 70 -0.22 3.79 6.38
C PHE A 70 -1.53 4.57 6.40
N TYR A 71 -2.60 3.95 6.91
CA TYR A 71 -3.90 4.61 7.07
C TYR A 71 -4.36 4.50 8.51
N MET A 72 -5.05 5.53 9.00
CA MET A 72 -5.58 5.55 10.36
C MET A 72 -6.89 6.34 10.44
N GLY A 73 -7.85 5.83 11.20
CA GLY A 73 -9.11 6.52 11.45
C GLY A 73 -9.98 6.68 10.20
N GLN A 74 -10.44 7.90 9.96
CA GLN A 74 -11.38 8.27 8.88
C GLN A 74 -10.70 9.06 7.75
N GLU A 75 -9.37 9.19 7.80
CA GLU A 75 -8.57 9.80 6.74
C GLU A 75 -8.71 8.95 5.48
N GLN A 76 -9.14 9.54 4.36
CA GLN A 76 -9.26 8.81 3.10
C GLN A 76 -7.89 8.57 2.46
N ASP A 77 -6.93 9.44 2.74
CA ASP A 77 -5.56 9.36 2.26
C ASP A 77 -4.64 8.65 3.24
N ALA A 78 -3.53 8.14 2.72
CA ALA A 78 -2.47 7.60 3.56
C ALA A 78 -1.89 8.74 4.41
N ILE A 79 -1.78 8.51 5.71
CA ILE A 79 -1.20 9.47 6.65
C ILE A 79 0.34 9.53 6.53
N ASP A 80 0.92 8.45 6.01
CA ASP A 80 2.35 8.33 5.72
C ASP A 80 2.54 7.20 4.68
N GLY A 81 3.72 7.10 4.09
CA GLY A 81 4.05 6.04 3.14
C GLY A 81 5.52 5.98 2.74
N ILE A 82 5.95 4.80 2.32
CA ILE A 82 7.23 4.57 1.65
C ILE A 82 6.95 4.13 0.22
N PHE A 83 7.69 4.67 -0.72
CA PHE A 83 7.74 4.20 -2.09
C PHE A 83 9.20 4.01 -2.53
N LEU A 84 9.57 2.79 -2.86
CA LEU A 84 10.89 2.44 -3.37
C LEU A 84 10.74 1.84 -4.76
N GLN A 85 11.42 2.42 -5.74
CA GLN A 85 11.41 1.94 -7.11
C GLN A 85 12.82 1.70 -7.63
N GLY A 86 12.98 0.58 -8.31
CA GLY A 86 14.22 0.11 -8.89
C GLY A 86 15.08 -0.65 -7.89
N ALA A 87 15.82 -1.61 -8.42
CA ALA A 87 16.69 -2.50 -7.66
C ALA A 87 17.62 -1.75 -6.68
N TRP A 88 18.19 -0.61 -7.06
CA TRP A 88 19.12 0.12 -6.18
C TRP A 88 18.43 0.61 -4.90
N ALA A 89 17.34 1.37 -5.01
CA ALA A 89 16.63 1.91 -3.85
C ALA A 89 16.06 0.80 -2.97
N ILE A 90 15.50 -0.25 -3.57
CA ILE A 90 14.93 -1.36 -2.81
C ILE A 90 16.02 -2.13 -2.07
N THR A 91 17.13 -2.44 -2.73
CA THR A 91 18.19 -3.24 -2.10
C THR A 91 18.96 -2.47 -1.03
N GLU A 92 19.11 -1.15 -1.18
CA GLU A 92 19.71 -0.31 -0.14
C GLU A 92 18.84 -0.24 1.13
N CYS A 93 17.53 -0.10 0.98
CA CYS A 93 16.63 0.06 2.12
C CYS A 93 16.13 -1.27 2.72
N VAL A 94 16.02 -2.32 1.91
CA VAL A 94 15.32 -3.56 2.28
C VAL A 94 16.20 -4.81 2.16
N GLU A 95 17.40 -4.68 1.60
CA GLU A 95 18.37 -5.74 1.28
C GLU A 95 18.08 -6.50 -0.03
N THR A 96 19.08 -7.28 -0.47
CA THR A 96 19.10 -7.94 -1.79
C THR A 96 18.13 -9.11 -1.93
N ASP A 97 17.64 -9.66 -0.81
CA ASP A 97 16.73 -10.80 -0.75
C ASP A 97 15.25 -10.39 -0.71
N TRP A 98 14.92 -9.10 -0.89
CA TRP A 98 13.55 -8.58 -0.70
C TRP A 98 12.46 -9.33 -1.46
N ARG A 99 12.77 -9.92 -2.63
CA ARG A 99 11.82 -10.71 -3.43
C ARG A 99 11.45 -12.06 -2.83
N ALA A 100 12.30 -12.59 -1.95
CA ALA A 100 12.09 -13.85 -1.23
C ALA A 100 11.38 -13.65 0.11
N LEU A 101 11.30 -12.41 0.60
CA LEU A 101 10.64 -12.09 1.85
C LEU A 101 9.13 -12.31 1.74
N SER A 102 8.54 -12.81 2.82
CA SER A 102 7.10 -12.76 2.99
C SER A 102 6.63 -11.30 3.13
N PRO A 103 5.37 -11.00 2.78
CA PRO A 103 4.83 -9.64 2.92
C PRO A 103 4.99 -9.05 4.32
N ILE A 104 4.88 -9.87 5.38
CA ILE A 104 5.00 -9.39 6.77
C ILE A 104 6.45 -9.06 7.15
N GLU A 105 7.43 -9.81 6.65
CA GLU A 105 8.85 -9.49 6.83
C GLU A 105 9.21 -8.19 6.10
N LEU A 106 8.65 -8.00 4.90
CA LEU A 106 8.86 -6.81 4.10
C LEU A 106 8.31 -5.56 4.80
N ILE A 107 7.07 -5.63 5.33
CA ILE A 107 6.50 -4.54 6.15
C ILE A 107 7.38 -4.28 7.38
N ALA A 108 7.82 -5.33 8.07
CA ALA A 108 8.68 -5.19 9.25
C ALA A 108 10.03 -4.51 8.94
N ARG A 109 10.62 -4.73 7.75
CA ARG A 109 11.82 -4.02 7.31
C ARG A 109 11.53 -2.57 6.94
N LEU A 110 10.50 -2.33 6.13
CA LEU A 110 10.12 -0.98 5.68
C LEU A 110 9.75 -0.07 6.86
N THR A 111 8.97 -0.55 7.83
CA THR A 111 8.60 0.22 9.02
C THR A 111 9.78 0.61 9.91
N LYS A 112 10.90 -0.11 9.87
CA LYS A 112 12.12 0.26 10.60
C LYS A 112 12.88 1.43 9.99
N LEU A 113 12.60 1.81 8.74
CA LEU A 113 13.26 2.95 8.09
C LEU A 113 12.90 4.29 8.74
N PHE A 114 11.83 4.33 9.54
CA PHE A 114 11.37 5.50 10.27
C PHE A 114 11.60 5.44 11.78
N ALA A 115 12.24 4.37 12.28
CA ALA A 115 12.47 4.14 13.72
C ALA A 115 13.78 4.75 14.22
#